data_AF-A0A3B9K848-F1
#
_entry.id   AF-A0A3B9K848-F1
#
_cell.length_a   1.000
_cell.length_b   1.000
_cell.length_c   1.000
_cell.angle_alpha   90.00
_cell.angle_beta   90.00
_cell.angle_gamma   90.00
#
_symmetry.space_group_name_H-M   'P 1'
#
loop_
_entity.id
_entity.type
_entity.pdbx_description
1 polymer ?
#
loop_
_entity_poly.entity_id
_entity_poly.type
_entity_poly.pdbx_seq_one_letter_code
_entity_poly.pdbx_strand_id
1 'polypeptide(L)'
;MMNAEFLLQIEGRYQTMSIRMPALLMMIAVTGAFALLTGCTGKAAGETAGESAVQTAEPASLEESTSAADTAAAEPLPEEDPIAPEGDPVTADNGPFIDALKFHREGSWMGPWYTIQKGDDGYLCMSDAKESPVTEEELRKLASDLLSLDILSWDGFDESKSNDPGLLDGDSSFVLKIHMSDGQTVSARGYNAEPENASEVFLLLQDFFEAHEGSSGEYVREFPDSEVTFLSISFAPPHANHLSRWYRLEFKRSTGRWSFLVRDPEGDFAEKGTDYGDYGDSDSELPFGTFLEILKKYHIAEWNGTDSVDSSAEEEWQVTVTFENGDEFRIDTTDHPEEYEAFRKECVQAIIDFSESVKK
;
A
#
# COMPACT_ATOMS: atom_id res chain seq x y z
N MET A 1 -40.02 -10.71 29.70
CA MET A 1 -39.53 -9.43 29.16
C MET A 1 -39.26 -8.51 30.33
N MET A 2 -38.03 -8.00 30.49
CA MET A 2 -37.74 -6.97 31.48
C MET A 2 -38.05 -5.60 30.86
N ASN A 3 -38.86 -4.78 31.54
CA ASN A 3 -38.96 -3.36 31.23
C ASN A 3 -38.06 -2.62 32.22
N ALA A 4 -37.23 -1.70 31.72
CA ALA A 4 -36.51 -0.75 32.56
C ALA A 4 -37.18 0.62 32.40
N GLU A 5 -37.52 1.24 33.54
CA GLU A 5 -38.00 2.62 33.60
C GLU A 5 -36.88 3.51 34.11
N PHE A 6 -36.62 4.60 33.39
CA PHE A 6 -35.58 5.56 33.75
C PHE A 6 -36.21 6.93 34.00
N LEU A 7 -35.71 7.62 35.02
CA LEU A 7 -36.03 9.02 35.32
C LEU A 7 -34.95 9.91 34.72
N LEU A 8 -35.30 10.63 33.66
CA LEU A 8 -34.42 11.59 33.01
C LEU A 8 -34.76 13.00 33.51
N GLN A 9 -33.74 13.73 33.95
CA GLN A 9 -33.89 15.12 34.38
C GLN A 9 -33.47 16.05 33.25
N ILE A 10 -34.43 16.77 32.67
CA ILE A 10 -34.20 17.77 31.63
C ILE A 10 -34.72 19.10 32.17
N GLU A 11 -33.88 20.14 32.12
CA GLU A 11 -34.20 21.50 32.60
C GLU A 11 -34.84 21.55 34.01
N GLY A 12 -34.31 20.73 34.93
CA GLY A 12 -34.76 20.69 36.32
C GLY A 12 -36.09 19.97 36.56
N ARG A 13 -36.70 19.35 35.54
CA ARG A 13 -37.90 18.50 35.69
C ARG A 13 -37.57 17.04 35.37
N TYR A 14 -38.04 16.13 36.21
CA TYR A 14 -37.94 14.69 35.95
C TYR A 14 -39.10 14.23 35.07
N GLN A 15 -38.79 13.47 34.02
CA GLN A 15 -39.78 12.70 33.27
C GLN A 15 -39.40 11.21 33.26
N THR A 16 -40.40 10.35 33.39
CA THR A 16 -40.23 8.89 33.37
C THR A 16 -40.41 8.40 31.94
N MET A 17 -39.43 7.68 31.41
CA MET A 17 -39.50 7.06 30.08
C MET A 17 -39.30 5.55 30.20
N SER A 18 -40.17 4.77 29.53
CA SER A 18 -40.12 3.32 29.50
C SER A 18 -39.72 2.86 28.09
N ILE A 19 -38.60 2.16 27.97
CA ILE A 19 -38.06 1.70 26.68
C ILE A 19 -38.20 0.17 26.59
N ARG A 20 -38.64 -0.34 25.44
CA ARG A 20 -38.89 -1.77 25.18
C ARG A 20 -38.10 -2.33 24.00
N MET A 21 -36.77 -2.21 24.01
CA MET A 21 -35.88 -3.00 23.15
C MET A 21 -34.56 -3.31 23.87
N PRO A 22 -34.06 -4.58 23.84
CA PRO A 22 -32.84 -4.97 24.54
C PRO A 22 -31.55 -4.39 23.93
N ALA A 23 -31.50 -4.17 22.61
CA ALA A 23 -30.31 -3.62 21.93
C ALA A 23 -29.95 -2.19 22.39
N LEU A 24 -30.94 -1.35 22.65
CA LEU A 24 -30.70 0.04 23.12
C LEU A 24 -30.19 0.08 24.57
N LEU A 25 -30.53 -0.93 25.37
CA LEU A 25 -30.11 -1.04 26.78
C LEU A 25 -28.61 -1.32 26.92
N MET A 26 -27.98 -1.99 25.96
CA MET A 26 -26.51 -2.15 25.92
C MET A 26 -25.80 -0.82 25.62
N MET A 27 -26.24 -0.05 24.62
CA MET A 27 -25.57 1.22 24.27
C MET A 27 -25.60 2.25 25.42
N ILE A 28 -26.67 2.30 26.21
CA ILE A 28 -26.78 3.20 27.36
C ILE A 28 -25.86 2.75 28.51
N ALA A 29 -25.63 1.44 28.68
CA ALA A 29 -24.68 0.92 29.67
C ALA A 29 -23.22 1.27 29.31
N VAL A 30 -22.87 1.27 28.02
CA VAL A 30 -21.51 1.61 27.53
C VAL A 30 -21.20 3.10 27.70
N THR A 31 -22.16 3.99 27.42
CA THR A 31 -21.95 5.44 27.54
C THR A 31 -22.09 5.99 28.96
N GLY A 32 -22.91 5.37 29.82
CA GLY A 32 -23.14 5.83 31.19
C GLY A 32 -21.92 5.73 32.13
N ALA A 33 -20.94 4.88 31.81
CA ALA A 33 -19.74 4.69 32.64
C ALA A 33 -18.69 5.81 32.46
N PHE A 34 -18.68 6.50 31.32
CA PHE A 34 -17.60 7.43 30.96
C PHE A 34 -17.72 8.82 31.62
N ALA A 35 -18.93 9.20 32.06
CA ALA A 35 -19.22 10.53 32.63
C ALA A 35 -18.82 10.70 34.11
N LEU A 36 -18.15 9.72 34.73
CA LEU A 36 -17.87 9.69 36.17
C LEU A 36 -16.38 9.71 36.56
N LEU A 37 -15.46 9.85 35.59
CA LEU A 37 -14.01 9.70 35.84
C LEU A 37 -13.10 10.90 35.50
N THR A 38 -13.65 12.04 35.08
CA THR A 38 -12.86 13.28 34.81
C THR A 38 -13.16 14.40 35.82
N GLY A 39 -12.82 14.16 37.09
CA GLY A 39 -12.91 15.15 38.17
C GLY A 39 -11.57 15.45 38.84
N CYS A 40 -11.14 16.72 38.83
CA CYS A 40 -9.94 17.29 39.50
C CYS A 40 -8.58 16.82 38.94
N THR A 41 -7.47 17.58 38.89
CA THR A 41 -7.08 19.01 39.10
C THR A 41 -5.63 19.11 38.55
N GLY A 42 -5.05 20.24 38.10
CA GLY A 42 -5.45 21.65 38.16
C GLY A 42 -4.44 22.58 37.42
N LYS A 43 -4.52 23.89 37.68
CA LYS A 43 -3.87 24.98 36.93
C LYS A 43 -2.35 25.14 37.15
N ALA A 44 -1.66 25.64 36.11
CA ALA A 44 -0.76 26.79 36.23
C ALA A 44 -0.77 27.59 34.91
N ALA A 45 -0.57 28.91 34.97
CA ALA A 45 -0.57 29.81 33.81
C ALA A 45 0.73 30.64 33.77
N GLY A 46 1.13 31.12 32.59
CA GLY A 46 2.27 32.01 32.42
C GLY A 46 2.41 32.51 30.99
N GLU A 47 2.07 33.78 30.76
CA GLU A 47 2.32 34.49 29.50
C GLU A 47 3.79 34.91 29.41
N THR A 48 4.35 35.00 28.19
CA THR A 48 5.01 36.24 27.71
C THR A 48 5.34 36.17 26.22
N ALA A 49 5.31 37.32 25.56
CA ALA A 49 5.60 37.47 24.13
C ALA A 49 7.10 37.70 23.85
N GLY A 50 7.51 37.49 22.60
CA GLY A 50 8.84 37.82 22.10
C GLY A 50 8.87 37.88 20.57
N GLU A 51 8.77 39.09 20.01
CA GLU A 51 9.00 39.36 18.59
C GLU A 51 10.50 39.23 18.26
N SER A 52 10.84 38.72 17.06
CA SER A 52 11.98 39.28 16.31
C SER A 52 11.88 38.98 14.81
N ALA A 53 12.28 39.99 14.04
CA ALA A 53 12.14 40.13 12.60
C ALA A 53 12.94 39.13 11.72
N VAL A 54 12.33 38.80 10.59
CA VAL A 54 12.86 38.98 9.21
C VAL A 54 14.39 39.05 9.04
N GLN A 55 14.94 38.15 8.23
CA GLN A 55 15.96 38.55 7.26
C GLN A 55 15.89 37.74 5.96
N THR A 56 15.49 38.42 4.88
CA THR A 56 15.58 37.97 3.49
C THR A 56 17.00 38.17 2.96
N ALA A 57 17.52 37.22 2.18
CA ALA A 57 18.66 37.45 1.29
C ALA A 57 18.53 36.59 0.03
N GLU A 58 18.47 37.24 -1.12
CA GLU A 58 18.49 36.70 -2.48
C GLU A 58 19.31 37.68 -3.35
N PRO A 59 19.63 37.37 -4.61
CA PRO A 59 20.74 36.52 -5.03
C PRO A 59 21.96 37.31 -5.51
N ALA A 60 23.09 36.64 -5.75
CA ALA A 60 24.24 37.20 -6.47
C ALA A 60 24.23 36.78 -7.94
N SER A 61 24.50 37.73 -8.84
CA SER A 61 24.31 37.63 -10.28
C SER A 61 25.62 37.64 -11.08
N LEU A 62 25.55 37.08 -12.29
CA LEU A 62 26.24 37.48 -13.53
C LEU A 62 27.79 37.61 -13.56
N GLU A 63 28.39 36.93 -14.53
CA GLU A 63 29.04 37.47 -15.75
C GLU A 63 29.89 36.33 -16.40
N GLU A 64 30.26 36.30 -17.67
CA GLU A 64 29.74 36.68 -18.99
C GLU A 64 30.84 36.26 -20.01
N SER A 65 30.63 36.49 -21.32
CA SER A 65 31.62 36.38 -22.43
C SER A 65 32.01 34.96 -22.90
N THR A 66 32.28 34.63 -24.17
CA THR A 66 31.74 34.96 -25.54
C THR A 66 32.83 34.62 -26.57
N SER A 67 32.51 33.83 -27.62
CA SER A 67 32.93 33.98 -29.04
C SER A 67 32.81 32.61 -29.76
N ALA A 68 32.05 32.41 -30.85
CA ALA A 68 32.19 32.98 -32.21
C ALA A 68 33.61 32.76 -32.80
N ALA A 69 33.86 32.23 -34.01
CA ALA A 69 33.01 31.66 -35.09
C ALA A 69 33.97 30.78 -35.99
N ASP A 70 33.75 30.37 -37.25
CA ASP A 70 32.73 30.67 -38.29
C ASP A 70 32.80 29.66 -39.48
N THR A 71 31.79 29.66 -40.39
CA THR A 71 31.79 29.32 -41.85
C THR A 71 32.51 28.06 -42.44
N ALA A 72 32.10 27.46 -43.58
CA ALA A 72 30.87 27.44 -44.40
C ALA A 72 31.02 26.47 -45.62
N ALA A 73 29.89 26.02 -46.21
CA ALA A 73 29.62 25.74 -47.64
C ALA A 73 30.47 24.71 -48.46
N ALA A 74 29.97 24.04 -49.53
CA ALA A 74 28.61 23.69 -50.00
C ALA A 74 28.67 22.72 -51.23
N GLU A 75 27.71 21.76 -51.33
CA GLU A 75 26.94 21.33 -52.54
C GLU A 75 27.64 20.75 -53.84
N PRO A 76 26.92 20.15 -54.84
CA PRO A 76 26.23 18.83 -54.80
C PRO A 76 26.30 17.97 -56.13
N LEU A 77 25.45 16.92 -56.24
CA LEU A 77 24.96 16.17 -57.45
C LEU A 77 25.84 15.06 -58.08
N PRO A 78 25.27 14.08 -58.87
CA PRO A 78 23.87 13.95 -59.36
C PRO A 78 23.15 12.58 -59.10
N GLU A 79 21.93 12.49 -59.66
CA GLU A 79 20.88 11.44 -59.62
C GLU A 79 21.24 10.06 -60.23
N GLU A 80 20.55 8.99 -59.79
CA GLU A 80 19.87 7.99 -60.65
C GLU A 80 18.71 7.29 -59.87
N ASP A 81 17.50 7.26 -60.42
CA ASP A 81 16.36 6.41 -60.00
C ASP A 81 16.39 5.08 -60.76
N PRO A 82 16.12 3.93 -60.12
CA PRO A 82 15.20 2.98 -60.79
C PRO A 82 14.30 2.11 -59.88
N ILE A 83 13.03 2.01 -60.32
CA ILE A 83 12.12 0.85 -60.21
C ILE A 83 11.52 0.56 -58.81
N ALA A 84 10.21 0.78 -58.71
CA ALA A 84 9.37 0.26 -57.63
C ALA A 84 9.12 -1.26 -57.77
N PRO A 85 9.25 -2.05 -56.69
CA PRO A 85 8.63 -3.36 -56.59
C PRO A 85 7.21 -3.27 -56.00
N GLU A 86 6.33 -4.05 -56.60
CA GLU A 86 5.15 -4.76 -56.08
C GLU A 86 4.54 -4.31 -54.73
N GLY A 87 3.21 -4.07 -54.76
CA GLY A 87 2.48 -3.38 -53.71
C GLY A 87 2.63 -3.95 -52.29
N ASP A 88 2.69 -3.03 -51.33
CA ASP A 88 2.84 -3.32 -49.91
C ASP A 88 1.81 -4.36 -49.40
N PRO A 89 2.22 -5.23 -48.46
CA PRO A 89 1.30 -6.16 -47.83
C PRO A 89 0.17 -5.41 -47.13
N VAL A 90 -0.98 -6.09 -47.01
CA VAL A 90 -2.13 -5.64 -46.23
C VAL A 90 -1.65 -5.07 -44.89
N THR A 91 -1.88 -3.78 -44.68
CA THR A 91 -1.52 -3.09 -43.44
C THR A 91 -2.12 -3.86 -42.27
N ALA A 92 -1.26 -4.35 -41.38
CA ALA A 92 -1.69 -4.82 -40.07
C ALA A 92 -2.45 -3.68 -39.36
N ASP A 93 -3.39 -4.06 -38.49
CA ASP A 93 -4.30 -3.12 -37.84
C ASP A 93 -3.57 -2.33 -36.75
N ASN A 94 -2.86 -1.28 -37.18
CA ASN A 94 -2.02 -0.41 -36.36
C ASN A 94 -2.88 0.59 -35.56
N GLY A 95 -3.82 0.10 -34.75
CA GLY A 95 -4.60 0.91 -33.81
C GLY A 95 -3.74 1.67 -32.77
N PRO A 96 -4.35 2.44 -31.86
CA PRO A 96 -3.61 3.07 -30.76
C PRO A 96 -3.05 2.01 -29.79
N PHE A 97 -1.93 2.33 -29.15
CA PHE A 97 -1.37 1.60 -28.01
C PHE A 97 -1.01 2.58 -26.88
N ILE A 98 -0.76 2.07 -25.67
CA ILE A 98 -0.32 2.87 -24.52
C ILE A 98 1.14 3.30 -24.70
N ASP A 99 1.40 4.59 -24.95
CA ASP A 99 2.76 5.15 -25.08
C ASP A 99 3.36 5.52 -23.70
N ALA A 100 2.50 5.96 -22.76
CA ALA A 100 2.86 6.09 -21.35
C ALA A 100 1.64 5.91 -20.43
N LEU A 101 1.84 5.30 -19.26
CA LEU A 101 0.82 5.13 -18.24
C LEU A 101 1.37 5.41 -16.85
N LYS A 102 0.55 6.01 -15.98
CA LYS A 102 0.82 6.11 -14.54
C LYS A 102 -0.47 5.87 -13.77
N PHE A 103 -0.48 4.87 -12.90
CA PHE A 103 -1.63 4.44 -12.12
C PHE A 103 -1.24 4.23 -10.66
N HIS A 104 -2.18 4.55 -9.77
CA HIS A 104 -2.06 4.33 -8.33
C HIS A 104 -3.47 4.28 -7.74
N ARG A 105 -3.66 3.39 -6.77
CA ARG A 105 -4.90 3.20 -6.03
C ARG A 105 -4.56 2.92 -4.57
N GLU A 106 -5.15 3.69 -3.67
CA GLU A 106 -5.10 3.45 -2.23
C GLU A 106 -6.41 2.76 -1.82
N GLY A 107 -6.32 1.55 -1.26
CA GLY A 107 -7.42 0.88 -0.54
C GLY A 107 -7.13 0.73 0.96
N SER A 108 -5.85 0.80 1.33
CA SER A 108 -5.35 1.12 2.66
C SER A 108 -3.95 1.74 2.50
N TRP A 109 -3.44 2.37 3.55
CA TRP A 109 -2.22 3.18 3.57
C TRP A 109 -1.03 2.53 2.82
N MET A 110 -0.55 3.19 1.76
CA MET A 110 0.61 2.80 0.91
C MET A 110 0.35 1.73 -0.17
N GLY A 111 -0.57 2.00 -1.12
CA GLY A 111 -0.57 1.28 -2.41
C GLY A 111 0.63 1.69 -3.31
N PRO A 112 1.16 0.79 -4.16
CA PRO A 112 2.31 1.10 -5.02
C PRO A 112 1.96 2.09 -6.15
N TRP A 113 2.98 2.66 -6.79
CA TRP A 113 2.83 3.38 -8.05
C TRP A 113 3.20 2.47 -9.22
N TYR A 114 2.24 2.27 -10.11
CA TYR A 114 2.44 1.57 -11.38
C TYR A 114 2.71 2.54 -12.51
N THR A 115 3.68 2.22 -13.36
CA THR A 115 4.04 3.05 -14.52
C THR A 115 4.39 2.22 -15.74
N ILE A 116 4.09 2.76 -16.91
CA ILE A 116 4.60 2.29 -18.20
C ILE A 116 5.27 3.48 -18.87
N GLN A 117 6.53 3.32 -19.28
CA GLN A 117 7.28 4.35 -19.97
C GLN A 117 8.21 3.78 -21.04
N LYS A 118 8.60 4.61 -21.99
CA LYS A 118 9.56 4.26 -23.04
C LYS A 118 10.99 4.42 -22.55
N GLY A 119 11.73 3.33 -22.51
CA GLY A 119 13.18 3.30 -22.28
C GLY A 119 13.98 3.22 -23.58
N ASP A 120 15.29 3.02 -23.47
CA ASP A 120 16.20 2.97 -24.62
C ASP A 120 15.98 1.74 -25.52
N ASP A 121 15.65 0.58 -24.93
CA ASP A 121 15.50 -0.71 -25.62
C ASP A 121 14.03 -1.14 -25.86
N GLY A 122 13.04 -0.33 -25.49
CA GLY A 122 11.62 -0.68 -25.60
C GLY A 122 10.73 0.04 -24.59
N TYR A 123 9.60 -0.55 -24.23
CA TYR A 123 8.78 -0.08 -23.10
C TYR A 123 9.11 -0.87 -21.84
N LEU A 124 9.08 -0.18 -20.70
CA LEU A 124 9.25 -0.75 -19.38
C LEU A 124 7.97 -0.53 -18.57
N CYS A 125 7.46 -1.61 -18.01
CA CYS A 125 6.53 -1.60 -16.89
C CYS A 125 7.34 -1.51 -15.60
N MET A 126 6.95 -0.62 -14.69
CA MET A 126 7.61 -0.47 -13.39
C MET A 126 6.58 -0.37 -12.26
N SER A 127 6.84 -1.08 -11.17
CA SER A 127 6.25 -0.84 -9.85
C SER A 127 7.34 -0.48 -8.85
N ASP A 128 6.97 -0.15 -7.61
CA ASP A 128 7.85 0.44 -6.57
C ASP A 128 9.18 -0.33 -6.31
N ALA A 129 9.29 -1.60 -6.71
CA ALA A 129 10.49 -2.42 -6.54
C ALA A 129 11.03 -3.11 -7.81
N LYS A 130 10.35 -3.03 -8.97
CA LYS A 130 10.68 -3.87 -10.13
C LYS A 130 10.43 -3.18 -11.46
N GLU A 131 11.37 -3.36 -12.39
CA GLU A 131 11.23 -3.02 -13.81
C GLU A 131 11.14 -4.31 -14.65
N SER A 132 10.25 -4.32 -15.64
CA SER A 132 10.06 -5.45 -16.56
C SER A 132 9.81 -4.94 -17.98
N PRO A 133 10.43 -5.52 -19.02
CA PRO A 133 10.17 -5.16 -20.40
C PRO A 133 8.73 -5.53 -20.81
N VAL A 134 8.13 -4.69 -21.66
CA VAL A 134 6.79 -4.89 -22.23
C VAL A 134 6.85 -4.70 -23.74
N THR A 135 6.12 -5.53 -24.48
CA THR A 135 6.02 -5.42 -25.94
C THR A 135 4.93 -4.43 -26.37
N GLU A 136 5.07 -3.86 -27.57
CA GLU A 136 4.02 -3.00 -28.15
C GLU A 136 2.71 -3.78 -28.40
N GLU A 137 2.78 -5.10 -28.62
CA GLU A 137 1.59 -5.96 -28.78
C GLU A 137 0.77 -6.04 -27.48
N GLU A 138 1.44 -6.16 -26.33
CA GLU A 138 0.80 -6.15 -25.01
C GLU A 138 0.19 -4.78 -24.70
N LEU A 139 0.88 -3.68 -25.01
CA LEU A 139 0.39 -2.30 -24.84
C LEU A 139 -0.79 -1.97 -25.76
N ARG A 140 -0.82 -2.58 -26.95
CA ARG A 140 -1.92 -2.49 -27.93
C ARG A 140 -3.14 -3.28 -27.48
N LYS A 141 -2.93 -4.48 -26.92
CA LYS A 141 -4.00 -5.25 -26.27
C LYS A 141 -4.57 -4.48 -25.07
N LEU A 142 -3.72 -3.96 -24.18
CA LEU A 142 -4.15 -3.16 -23.03
C LEU A 142 -4.94 -1.92 -23.44
N ALA A 143 -4.49 -1.19 -24.47
CA ALA A 143 -5.23 -0.07 -25.03
C ALA A 143 -6.61 -0.50 -25.58
N SER A 144 -6.68 -1.59 -26.34
CA SER A 144 -7.94 -2.13 -26.86
C SER A 144 -8.92 -2.51 -25.74
N ASP A 145 -8.43 -3.19 -24.70
CA ASP A 145 -9.26 -3.62 -23.58
C ASP A 145 -9.77 -2.40 -22.77
N LEU A 146 -8.92 -1.41 -22.49
CA LEU A 146 -9.31 -0.16 -21.84
C LEU A 146 -10.30 0.68 -22.68
N LEU A 147 -10.10 0.76 -24.00
CA LEU A 147 -11.03 1.42 -24.92
C LEU A 147 -12.40 0.73 -24.95
N SER A 148 -12.45 -0.60 -24.76
CA SER A 148 -13.71 -1.34 -24.66
C SER A 148 -14.51 -1.03 -23.39
N LEU A 149 -13.84 -0.53 -22.34
CA LEU A 149 -14.41 -0.07 -21.07
C LEU A 149 -14.74 1.44 -21.06
N ASP A 150 -14.61 2.12 -22.20
CA ASP A 150 -14.81 3.56 -22.38
C ASP A 150 -13.89 4.45 -21.52
N ILE A 151 -12.61 4.05 -21.39
CA ILE A 151 -11.62 4.78 -20.59
C ILE A 151 -11.44 6.26 -20.98
N LEU A 152 -11.76 6.63 -22.22
CA LEU A 152 -11.66 8.01 -22.70
C LEU A 152 -12.71 8.93 -22.06
N SER A 153 -13.83 8.38 -21.59
CA SER A 153 -14.85 9.14 -20.85
C SER A 153 -14.37 9.63 -19.48
N TRP A 154 -13.27 9.07 -18.95
CA TRP A 154 -12.69 9.44 -17.67
C TRP A 154 -11.81 10.71 -17.74
N ASP A 155 -11.49 11.23 -18.93
CA ASP A 155 -10.60 12.38 -19.02
C ASP A 155 -11.20 13.62 -18.36
N GLY A 156 -10.45 14.22 -17.43
CA GLY A 156 -10.92 15.34 -16.61
C GLY A 156 -11.80 14.93 -15.41
N PHE A 157 -11.98 13.65 -15.11
CA PHE A 157 -12.64 13.21 -13.88
C PHE A 157 -11.81 13.62 -12.65
N ASP A 158 -12.40 14.46 -11.80
CA ASP A 158 -11.78 15.05 -10.61
C ASP A 158 -12.85 15.21 -9.52
N GLU A 159 -13.25 14.11 -8.90
CA GLU A 159 -14.28 14.09 -7.86
C GLU A 159 -13.74 13.67 -6.49
N SER A 160 -14.30 14.28 -5.43
CA SER A 160 -14.02 13.91 -4.05
C SER A 160 -15.30 13.91 -3.22
N LYS A 161 -15.60 12.79 -2.56
CA LYS A 161 -16.68 12.69 -1.56
C LYS A 161 -16.19 12.81 -0.12
N SER A 162 -14.98 13.37 0.08
CA SER A 162 -14.35 13.61 1.40
C SER A 162 -15.21 14.30 2.46
N ASN A 163 -16.29 14.98 2.05
CA ASN A 163 -17.20 15.69 2.95
C ASN A 163 -18.57 15.00 3.13
N ASP A 164 -18.80 13.80 2.58
CA ASP A 164 -20.07 13.08 2.74
C ASP A 164 -20.17 12.45 4.14
N PRO A 165 -21.10 12.89 5.02
CA PRO A 165 -21.13 12.50 6.44
C PRO A 165 -21.66 11.08 6.69
N GLY A 166 -21.76 10.25 5.65
CA GLY A 166 -22.17 8.85 5.70
C GLY A 166 -21.11 7.86 5.22
N LEU A 167 -19.93 8.35 4.80
CA LEU A 167 -18.79 7.48 4.53
C LEU A 167 -18.20 7.01 5.87
N LEU A 168 -18.10 5.68 6.02
CA LEU A 168 -17.25 5.06 7.03
C LEU A 168 -15.78 5.27 6.61
N ASP A 169 -14.84 5.20 7.56
CA ASP A 169 -13.41 5.55 7.42
C ASP A 169 -12.61 4.61 6.47
N GLY A 170 -13.04 4.50 5.21
CA GLY A 170 -12.30 3.92 4.10
C GLY A 170 -11.74 5.02 3.23
N ASP A 171 -10.43 5.17 3.23
CA ASP A 171 -9.70 6.07 2.33
C ASP A 171 -9.47 5.36 0.99
N SER A 172 -10.50 5.31 0.13
CA SER A 172 -10.32 4.87 -1.27
C SER A 172 -9.89 6.06 -2.13
N SER A 173 -8.67 6.02 -2.67
CA SER A 173 -8.15 7.06 -3.56
C SER A 173 -7.60 6.44 -4.85
N PHE A 174 -7.66 7.17 -5.96
CA PHE A 174 -6.96 6.77 -7.18
C PHE A 174 -6.45 7.95 -8.00
N VAL A 175 -5.37 7.70 -8.75
CA VAL A 175 -4.84 8.59 -9.77
C VAL A 175 -4.49 7.76 -11.01
N LEU A 176 -5.04 8.13 -12.16
CA LEU A 176 -4.76 7.50 -13.45
C LEU A 176 -4.36 8.56 -14.48
N LYS A 177 -3.27 8.30 -15.21
CA LYS A 177 -2.84 9.05 -16.38
C LYS A 177 -2.44 8.11 -17.50
N ILE A 178 -2.96 8.34 -18.70
CA ILE A 178 -2.66 7.56 -19.90
C ILE A 178 -2.33 8.53 -21.04
N HIS A 179 -1.29 8.22 -21.81
CA HIS A 179 -1.01 8.79 -23.12
C HIS A 179 -1.06 7.66 -24.16
N MET A 180 -1.91 7.82 -25.16
CA MET A 180 -2.03 6.91 -26.29
C MET A 180 -1.10 7.35 -27.43
N SER A 181 -0.65 6.38 -28.23
CA SER A 181 0.24 6.59 -29.38
C SER A 181 -0.34 7.47 -30.50
N ASP A 182 -1.66 7.66 -30.52
CA ASP A 182 -2.37 8.54 -31.45
C ASP A 182 -2.51 9.99 -30.94
N GLY A 183 -2.00 10.27 -29.73
CA GLY A 183 -2.06 11.56 -29.07
C GLY A 183 -3.30 11.78 -28.18
N GLN A 184 -4.18 10.79 -28.03
CA GLN A 184 -5.22 10.86 -27.00
C GLN A 184 -4.62 10.75 -25.60
N THR A 185 -5.23 11.44 -24.63
CA THR A 185 -4.79 11.42 -23.23
C THR A 185 -5.99 11.24 -22.31
N VAL A 186 -5.77 10.56 -21.18
CA VAL A 186 -6.72 10.49 -20.07
C VAL A 186 -6.01 10.92 -18.81
N SER A 187 -6.59 11.86 -18.06
CA SER A 187 -6.16 12.21 -16.71
C SER A 187 -7.38 12.20 -15.77
N ALA A 188 -7.41 11.23 -14.86
CA ALA A 188 -8.47 11.03 -13.89
C ALA A 188 -7.93 10.91 -12.46
N ARG A 189 -8.67 11.42 -11.47
CA ARG A 189 -8.43 11.15 -10.06
C ARG A 189 -9.72 11.14 -9.26
N GLY A 190 -9.74 10.36 -8.19
CA GLY A 190 -10.89 10.26 -7.30
C GLY A 190 -10.48 10.05 -5.84
N TYR A 191 -11.31 10.54 -4.93
CA TYR A 191 -11.22 10.22 -3.51
C TYR A 191 -12.63 9.92 -2.97
N ASN A 192 -12.89 8.66 -2.64
CA ASN A 192 -14.20 8.09 -2.37
C ASN A 192 -15.24 8.37 -3.48
N ALA A 193 -14.75 8.59 -4.70
CA ALA A 193 -15.50 8.79 -5.92
C ALA A 193 -14.78 8.06 -7.06
N GLU A 194 -15.54 7.31 -7.86
CA GLU A 194 -15.02 6.49 -8.95
C GLU A 194 -15.93 6.68 -10.18
N PRO A 195 -15.39 6.69 -11.42
CA PRO A 195 -16.20 6.68 -12.65
C PRO A 195 -17.02 5.40 -12.84
N GLU A 196 -17.86 5.38 -13.87
CA GLU A 196 -18.50 4.15 -14.34
C GLU A 196 -17.43 3.16 -14.87
N ASN A 197 -17.64 1.85 -14.66
CA ASN A 197 -16.72 0.75 -14.97
C ASN A 197 -15.35 0.77 -14.23
N ALA A 198 -15.23 1.50 -13.12
CA ALA A 198 -13.95 1.63 -12.42
C ALA A 198 -13.40 0.33 -11.84
N SER A 199 -14.27 -0.56 -11.35
CA SER A 199 -13.84 -1.86 -10.84
C SER A 199 -13.21 -2.72 -11.94
N GLU A 200 -13.79 -2.73 -13.13
CA GLU A 200 -13.32 -3.46 -14.30
C GLU A 200 -11.99 -2.88 -14.82
N VAL A 201 -11.85 -1.55 -14.89
CA VAL A 201 -10.60 -0.88 -15.28
C VAL A 201 -9.48 -1.15 -14.28
N PHE A 202 -9.76 -1.08 -12.98
CA PHE A 202 -8.74 -1.33 -11.95
C PHE A 202 -8.28 -2.79 -11.93
N LEU A 203 -9.18 -3.75 -12.09
CA LEU A 203 -8.83 -5.17 -12.23
C LEU A 203 -7.98 -5.40 -13.49
N LEU A 204 -8.36 -4.85 -14.64
CA LEU A 204 -7.59 -4.97 -15.89
C LEU A 204 -6.17 -4.40 -15.76
N LEU A 205 -6.00 -3.25 -15.08
CA LEU A 205 -4.70 -2.67 -14.81
C LEU A 205 -3.90 -3.54 -13.83
N GLN A 206 -4.54 -4.01 -12.75
CA GLN A 206 -3.91 -4.87 -11.74
C GLN A 206 -3.41 -6.18 -12.38
N ASP A 207 -4.27 -6.93 -13.09
CA ASP A 207 -3.91 -8.16 -13.81
C ASP A 207 -2.72 -7.94 -14.77
N PHE A 208 -2.70 -6.79 -15.47
CA PHE A 208 -1.62 -6.43 -16.37
C PHE A 208 -0.30 -6.19 -15.62
N PHE A 209 -0.34 -5.45 -14.51
CA PHE A 209 0.85 -5.16 -13.71
C PHE A 209 1.37 -6.41 -13.00
N GLU A 210 0.52 -7.22 -12.38
CA GLU A 210 0.91 -8.48 -11.72
C GLU A 210 1.57 -9.47 -12.71
N ALA A 211 1.08 -9.55 -13.94
CA ALA A 211 1.71 -10.37 -14.99
C ALA A 211 3.16 -9.94 -15.32
N HIS A 212 3.48 -8.65 -15.19
CA HIS A 212 4.81 -8.08 -15.51
C HIS A 212 5.71 -7.88 -14.26
N GLU A 213 5.13 -7.75 -13.08
CA GLU A 213 5.81 -8.06 -11.81
C GLU A 213 6.25 -9.53 -11.78
N GLY A 214 5.60 -10.36 -12.60
CA GLY A 214 6.01 -11.70 -12.95
C GLY A 214 5.46 -12.67 -11.93
N SER A 215 4.56 -13.55 -12.38
CA SER A 215 4.13 -14.69 -11.59
C SER A 215 5.36 -15.50 -11.15
N SER A 216 5.69 -15.43 -9.86
CA SER A 216 6.42 -16.49 -9.17
C SER A 216 7.66 -17.03 -9.91
N GLY A 217 8.52 -16.16 -10.43
CA GLY A 217 9.73 -16.57 -11.16
C GLY A 217 10.62 -17.43 -10.25
N GLU A 218 10.65 -18.75 -10.50
CA GLU A 218 11.29 -19.80 -9.68
C GLU A 218 11.63 -19.36 -8.25
N TYR A 219 10.61 -19.23 -7.40
CA TYR A 219 10.80 -18.78 -6.01
C TYR A 219 11.98 -19.48 -5.36
N VAL A 220 13.02 -18.72 -5.04
CA VAL A 220 14.24 -19.26 -4.43
C VAL A 220 13.83 -19.90 -3.11
N ARG A 221 14.05 -21.22 -3.00
CA ARG A 221 13.69 -22.05 -1.84
C ARG A 221 14.76 -22.02 -0.75
N GLU A 222 15.73 -21.13 -0.87
CA GLU A 222 16.83 -20.88 0.06
C GLU A 222 16.92 -19.37 0.28
N PHE A 223 17.25 -18.93 1.50
CA PHE A 223 17.50 -17.51 1.73
C PHE A 223 18.85 -17.10 1.11
N PRO A 224 18.93 -16.00 0.34
CA PRO A 224 20.17 -15.55 -0.26
C PRO A 224 21.20 -15.14 0.81
N ASP A 225 22.48 -15.22 0.45
CA ASP A 225 23.59 -14.66 1.24
C ASP A 225 23.65 -13.14 1.02
N SER A 226 22.59 -12.45 1.48
CA SER A 226 22.37 -11.02 1.34
C SER A 226 21.74 -10.44 2.62
N GLU A 227 21.95 -9.15 2.83
CA GLU A 227 21.46 -8.43 4.01
C GLU A 227 19.96 -8.13 3.90
N VAL A 228 19.18 -8.44 4.95
CA VAL A 228 17.73 -8.18 4.96
C VAL A 228 17.44 -6.69 5.16
N THR A 229 16.79 -6.07 4.18
CA THR A 229 16.39 -4.66 4.21
C THR A 229 15.00 -4.45 4.82
N PHE A 230 14.11 -5.44 4.72
CA PHE A 230 12.76 -5.42 5.28
C PHE A 230 12.34 -6.80 5.79
N LEU A 231 11.60 -6.83 6.90
CA LEU A 231 10.99 -8.04 7.44
C LEU A 231 9.58 -7.71 7.95
N SER A 232 8.58 -8.48 7.55
CA SER A 232 7.24 -8.48 8.14
C SER A 232 6.87 -9.92 8.51
N ILE A 233 6.29 -10.13 9.68
CA ILE A 233 5.71 -11.42 10.11
C ILE A 233 4.37 -11.12 10.77
N SER A 234 3.30 -11.79 10.34
CA SER A 234 1.98 -11.68 10.98
C SER A 234 1.26 -13.02 11.11
N PHE A 235 0.44 -13.14 12.15
CA PHE A 235 -0.48 -14.26 12.42
C PHE A 235 -1.82 -13.67 12.91
N ALA A 236 -2.89 -13.85 12.15
CA ALA A 236 -4.22 -13.29 12.45
C ALA A 236 -5.32 -14.03 11.67
N PRO A 237 -6.61 -14.01 12.09
CA PRO A 237 -7.69 -14.47 11.22
C PRO A 237 -7.79 -13.63 9.92
N PRO A 238 -8.19 -14.19 8.76
CA PRO A 238 -8.34 -13.45 7.50
C PRO A 238 -9.27 -12.21 7.56
N HIS A 239 -10.16 -12.19 8.56
CA HIS A 239 -11.04 -11.06 8.86
C HIS A 239 -10.80 -10.55 10.28
N ALA A 240 -9.53 -10.36 10.64
CA ALA A 240 -9.10 -9.81 11.91
C ALA A 240 -9.75 -8.45 12.17
N ASN A 241 -10.51 -8.38 13.27
CA ASN A 241 -11.07 -7.14 13.77
C ASN A 241 -10.44 -6.80 15.13
N HIS A 242 -10.89 -5.72 15.77
CA HIS A 242 -10.34 -5.27 17.05
C HIS A 242 -10.51 -6.27 18.23
N LEU A 243 -11.28 -7.35 18.06
CA LEU A 243 -11.45 -8.43 19.03
C LEU A 243 -10.68 -9.72 18.68
N SER A 244 -10.08 -9.80 17.50
CA SER A 244 -9.37 -10.99 17.01
C SER A 244 -7.98 -11.13 17.63
N ARG A 245 -7.50 -12.37 17.82
CA ARG A 245 -6.09 -12.65 18.11
C ARG A 245 -5.21 -12.13 16.95
N TRP A 246 -4.13 -11.42 17.26
CA TRP A 246 -3.21 -10.89 16.25
C TRP A 246 -1.80 -10.74 16.83
N TYR A 247 -0.80 -11.35 16.19
CA TYR A 247 0.60 -11.07 16.42
C TYR A 247 1.19 -10.50 15.12
N ARG A 248 1.83 -9.33 15.17
CA ARG A 248 2.51 -8.71 14.03
C ARG A 248 3.83 -8.09 14.46
N LEU A 249 4.81 -8.16 13.57
CA LEU A 249 6.09 -7.47 13.67
C LEU A 249 6.50 -6.97 12.30
N GLU A 250 7.09 -5.79 12.23
CA GLU A 250 7.65 -5.21 11.02
C GLU A 250 8.97 -4.47 11.32
N PHE A 251 9.99 -4.68 10.50
CA PHE A 251 11.30 -4.02 10.55
C PHE A 251 11.70 -3.47 9.19
N LYS A 252 12.24 -2.25 9.15
CA LYS A 252 12.76 -1.59 7.95
C LYS A 252 14.16 -1.01 8.20
N ARG A 253 15.18 -1.64 7.62
CA ARG A 253 16.61 -1.32 7.84
C ARG A 253 16.94 0.11 7.46
N SER A 254 16.48 0.58 6.30
CA SER A 254 16.86 1.88 5.72
C SER A 254 16.46 3.09 6.56
N THR A 255 15.49 2.94 7.46
CA THR A 255 15.06 3.98 8.41
C THR A 255 15.26 3.59 9.87
N GLY A 256 15.81 2.40 10.16
CA GLY A 256 15.84 1.81 11.50
C GLY A 256 14.45 1.59 12.11
N ARG A 257 13.38 1.61 11.31
CA ARG A 257 11.99 1.61 11.82
C ARG A 257 11.55 0.22 12.21
N TRP A 258 10.78 0.15 13.29
CA TRP A 258 10.08 -1.05 13.73
C TRP A 258 8.64 -0.73 14.12
N SER A 259 7.77 -1.73 14.01
CA SER A 259 6.45 -1.73 14.64
C SER A 259 6.06 -3.14 15.06
N PHE A 260 5.20 -3.26 16.08
CA PHE A 260 4.65 -4.54 16.48
C PHE A 260 3.23 -4.40 17.03
N LEU A 261 2.47 -5.49 17.02
CA LEU A 261 1.18 -5.65 17.68
C LEU A 261 1.12 -7.02 18.36
N VAL A 262 0.69 -7.04 19.63
CA VAL A 262 0.39 -8.25 20.39
C VAL A 262 -1.03 -8.11 20.94
N ARG A 263 -1.97 -8.83 20.34
CA ARG A 263 -3.36 -8.97 20.81
C ARG A 263 -3.68 -10.44 21.05
N ASP A 264 -3.91 -10.79 22.30
CA ASP A 264 -4.18 -12.14 22.78
C ASP A 264 -5.36 -12.13 23.78
N PRO A 265 -6.61 -12.14 23.28
CA PRO A 265 -7.80 -12.10 24.12
C PRO A 265 -8.02 -13.41 24.88
N GLU A 266 -7.44 -14.52 24.41
CA GLU A 266 -7.67 -15.85 24.96
C GLU A 266 -6.60 -16.23 26.00
N GLY A 267 -5.36 -15.76 25.81
CA GLY A 267 -4.18 -16.05 26.64
C GLY A 267 -3.40 -17.26 26.14
N ASP A 268 -3.24 -17.39 24.82
CA ASP A 268 -2.55 -18.51 24.16
C ASP A 268 -1.02 -18.43 24.31
N PHE A 269 -0.47 -17.22 24.25
CA PHE A 269 0.97 -16.94 24.31
C PHE A 269 1.33 -15.81 25.28
N ALA A 270 0.44 -14.83 25.46
CA ALA A 270 0.60 -13.71 26.40
C ALA A 270 -0.37 -13.83 27.59
N GLU A 271 -0.35 -12.85 28.51
CA GLU A 271 -1.37 -12.79 29.58
C GLU A 271 -2.75 -12.57 28.95
N LYS A 272 -3.76 -13.33 29.39
CA LYS A 272 -5.12 -13.28 28.84
C LYS A 272 -5.69 -11.87 28.84
N GLY A 273 -6.13 -11.40 27.66
CA GLY A 273 -6.63 -10.04 27.48
C GLY A 273 -5.53 -9.03 27.16
N THR A 274 -4.35 -9.49 26.77
CA THR A 274 -3.28 -8.66 26.22
C THR A 274 -3.78 -7.95 24.96
N ASP A 275 -3.63 -6.64 24.91
CA ASP A 275 -3.80 -5.81 23.71
C ASP A 275 -2.86 -4.61 23.83
N TYR A 276 -1.72 -4.69 23.16
CA TYR A 276 -0.78 -3.58 23.05
C TYR A 276 0.01 -3.66 21.74
N GLY A 277 0.33 -2.50 21.18
CA GLY A 277 1.23 -2.36 20.03
C GLY A 277 2.01 -1.06 20.18
N ASP A 278 3.14 -0.97 19.49
CA ASP A 278 3.99 0.21 19.51
C ASP A 278 4.77 0.31 18.19
N TYR A 279 5.30 1.49 17.90
CA TYR A 279 6.14 1.74 16.73
C TYR A 279 7.20 2.78 17.07
N GLY A 280 8.35 2.67 16.41
CA GLY A 280 9.43 3.62 16.62
C GLY A 280 10.55 3.45 15.60
N ASP A 281 11.57 4.28 15.75
CA ASP A 281 12.82 4.17 15.01
C ASP A 281 13.93 3.77 16.01
N SER A 282 14.96 3.06 15.53
CA SER A 282 16.04 2.50 16.34
C SER A 282 17.40 2.90 15.76
N ASP A 283 18.22 3.57 16.58
CA ASP A 283 19.65 3.80 16.29
C ASP A 283 20.50 2.52 16.45
N SER A 284 19.95 1.49 17.12
CA SER A 284 20.53 0.15 17.25
C SER A 284 20.10 -0.78 16.12
N GLU A 285 20.94 -1.78 15.84
CA GLU A 285 20.66 -2.85 14.88
C GLU A 285 19.37 -3.61 15.26
N LEU A 286 18.42 -3.67 14.32
CA LEU A 286 17.17 -4.41 14.49
C LEU A 286 17.45 -5.94 14.44
N PRO A 287 16.71 -6.77 15.21
CA PRO A 287 17.03 -8.19 15.37
C PRO A 287 16.58 -9.07 14.16
N PHE A 288 16.85 -8.64 12.94
CA PHE A 288 16.60 -9.40 11.70
C PHE A 288 17.14 -10.84 11.78
N GLY A 289 18.37 -10.99 12.29
CA GLY A 289 19.01 -12.30 12.46
C GLY A 289 18.21 -13.27 13.34
N THR A 290 17.57 -12.79 14.41
CA THR A 290 16.75 -13.64 15.29
C THR A 290 15.60 -14.29 14.52
N PHE A 291 14.88 -13.52 13.71
CA PHE A 291 13.74 -14.03 12.95
C PHE A 291 14.18 -14.86 11.73
N LEU A 292 15.26 -14.47 11.05
CA LEU A 292 15.85 -15.27 9.97
C LEU A 292 16.25 -16.68 10.43
N GLU A 293 16.86 -16.82 11.61
CA GLU A 293 17.22 -18.15 12.12
C GLU A 293 15.99 -18.99 12.45
N ILE A 294 14.87 -18.40 12.91
CA ILE A 294 13.60 -19.12 13.07
C ILE A 294 13.05 -19.56 11.70
N LEU A 295 13.03 -18.67 10.70
CA LEU A 295 12.55 -18.98 9.35
C LEU A 295 13.39 -20.09 8.68
N LYS A 296 14.73 -20.07 8.84
CA LYS A 296 15.63 -21.13 8.38
C LYS A 296 15.38 -22.46 9.09
N LYS A 297 15.28 -22.43 10.42
CA LYS A 297 15.09 -23.61 11.27
C LYS A 297 13.86 -24.43 10.87
N TYR A 298 12.77 -23.76 10.53
CA TYR A 298 11.50 -24.38 10.15
C TYR A 298 11.30 -24.52 8.63
N HIS A 299 12.38 -24.41 7.84
CA HIS A 299 12.35 -24.59 6.39
C HIS A 299 11.33 -23.70 5.65
N ILE A 300 11.02 -22.51 6.22
CA ILE A 300 9.97 -21.62 5.71
C ILE A 300 10.29 -21.11 4.30
N ALA A 301 11.58 -21.08 3.93
CA ALA A 301 12.06 -20.85 2.57
C ALA A 301 11.38 -21.76 1.50
N GLU A 302 11.02 -23.00 1.87
CA GLU A 302 10.33 -23.96 0.99
C GLU A 302 8.89 -23.55 0.64
N TRP A 303 8.32 -22.60 1.39
CA TRP A 303 6.95 -22.08 1.22
C TRP A 303 6.91 -20.73 0.50
N ASN A 304 8.07 -20.18 0.08
CA ASN A 304 8.14 -18.90 -0.65
C ASN A 304 7.08 -18.81 -1.76
N GLY A 305 6.28 -17.76 -1.72
CA GLY A 305 5.32 -17.43 -2.74
C GLY A 305 4.04 -18.27 -2.77
N THR A 306 3.76 -18.98 -1.69
CA THR A 306 2.40 -19.47 -1.44
C THR A 306 1.49 -18.26 -1.19
N ASP A 307 0.52 -18.09 -2.07
CA ASP A 307 -0.61 -17.16 -1.95
C ASP A 307 -1.91 -18.01 -1.98
N SER A 308 -2.46 -18.30 -0.80
CA SER A 308 -3.66 -19.15 -0.64
C SER A 308 -4.42 -18.83 0.64
N VAL A 309 -5.17 -17.72 0.62
CA VAL A 309 -6.01 -17.28 1.74
C VAL A 309 -7.45 -17.81 1.61
N ASP A 310 -7.84 -18.74 2.49
CA ASP A 310 -9.24 -19.11 2.70
C ASP A 310 -9.87 -18.19 3.76
N SER A 311 -10.78 -17.30 3.34
CA SER A 311 -11.58 -16.41 4.21
C SER A 311 -12.34 -17.11 5.37
N SER A 312 -12.50 -18.43 5.32
CA SER A 312 -13.16 -19.23 6.35
C SER A 312 -12.20 -19.92 7.34
N ALA A 313 -10.89 -19.78 7.16
CA ALA A 313 -9.87 -20.31 8.05
C ALA A 313 -9.87 -19.61 9.43
N GLU A 314 -9.39 -20.34 10.45
CA GLU A 314 -9.23 -19.80 11.81
C GLU A 314 -8.05 -18.83 11.93
N GLU A 315 -7.03 -18.99 11.07
CA GLU A 315 -5.83 -18.17 11.04
C GLU A 315 -5.22 -18.14 9.63
N GLU A 316 -4.68 -16.97 9.29
CA GLU A 316 -3.84 -16.63 8.15
C GLU A 316 -2.47 -16.25 8.72
N TRP A 317 -1.41 -16.61 8.01
CA TRP A 317 -0.06 -16.20 8.37
C TRP A 317 0.69 -15.64 7.17
N GLN A 318 1.45 -14.60 7.45
CA GLN A 318 2.17 -13.82 6.46
C GLN A 318 3.63 -13.70 6.87
N VAL A 319 4.53 -13.83 5.89
CA VAL A 319 5.95 -13.53 6.05
C VAL A 319 6.44 -12.81 4.80
N THR A 320 7.03 -11.63 4.98
CA THR A 320 7.73 -10.91 3.91
C THR A 320 9.17 -10.66 4.33
N VAL A 321 10.14 -10.99 3.49
CA VAL A 321 11.55 -10.67 3.68
C VAL A 321 12.11 -10.10 2.38
N THR A 322 12.63 -8.88 2.43
CA THR A 322 13.30 -8.25 1.28
C THR A 322 14.79 -8.14 1.56
N PHE A 323 15.61 -8.40 0.55
CA PHE A 323 17.07 -8.44 0.63
C PHE A 323 17.73 -7.27 -0.12
N GLU A 324 18.97 -6.93 0.21
CA GLU A 324 19.72 -5.82 -0.41
C GLU A 324 20.05 -6.08 -1.88
N ASN A 325 20.16 -7.35 -2.28
CA ASN A 325 20.31 -7.74 -3.69
C ASN A 325 19.03 -7.61 -4.53
N GLY A 326 17.89 -7.24 -3.92
CA GLY A 326 16.59 -7.13 -4.58
C GLY A 326 15.76 -8.41 -4.57
N ASP A 327 16.24 -9.52 -3.99
CA ASP A 327 15.42 -10.71 -3.81
C ASP A 327 14.30 -10.44 -2.80
N GLU A 328 13.14 -11.04 -3.03
CA GLU A 328 12.01 -11.04 -2.11
C GLU A 328 11.55 -12.47 -1.81
N PHE A 329 11.19 -12.67 -0.54
CA PHE A 329 10.49 -13.82 -0.04
C PHE A 329 9.13 -13.35 0.48
N ARG A 330 8.02 -13.91 0.01
CA ARG A 330 6.67 -13.54 0.45
C ARG A 330 5.80 -14.77 0.64
N ILE A 331 5.07 -14.85 1.75
CA ILE A 331 4.03 -15.85 2.01
C ILE A 331 2.78 -15.12 2.48
N ASP A 332 1.63 -15.57 1.98
CA ASP A 332 0.30 -15.07 2.33
C ASP A 332 -0.69 -16.24 2.29
N THR A 333 -0.90 -16.95 3.41
CA THR A 333 -1.61 -18.24 3.34
C THR A 333 -2.32 -18.66 4.63
N THR A 334 -3.34 -19.50 4.45
CA THR A 334 -4.04 -20.25 5.51
C THR A 334 -3.63 -21.73 5.56
N ASP A 335 -2.72 -22.17 4.68
CA ASP A 335 -2.16 -23.53 4.67
C ASP A 335 -1.00 -23.66 5.66
N HIS A 336 -0.89 -24.79 6.36
CA HIS A 336 0.08 -24.98 7.45
C HIS A 336 1.12 -26.08 7.16
N PRO A 337 2.45 -25.82 7.30
CA PRO A 337 3.47 -26.86 7.30
C PRO A 337 3.36 -27.85 8.48
N GLU A 338 4.01 -29.01 8.37
CA GLU A 338 3.97 -30.07 9.42
C GLU A 338 4.48 -29.56 10.78
N GLU A 339 5.44 -28.63 10.80
CA GLU A 339 5.97 -28.00 12.02
C GLU A 339 5.34 -26.64 12.37
N TYR A 340 4.22 -26.25 11.72
CA TYR A 340 3.63 -24.90 11.83
C TYR A 340 3.42 -24.42 13.27
N GLU A 341 2.82 -25.22 14.15
CA GLU A 341 2.58 -24.80 15.54
C GLU A 341 3.87 -24.54 16.34
N ALA A 342 4.96 -25.22 16.00
CA ALA A 342 6.26 -24.99 16.62
C ALA A 342 6.91 -23.70 16.08
N PHE A 343 6.87 -23.52 14.76
CA PHE A 343 7.29 -22.30 14.07
C PHE A 343 6.57 -21.06 14.61
N ARG A 344 5.23 -21.08 14.54
CA ARG A 344 4.32 -20.05 15.02
C ARG A 344 4.60 -19.67 16.47
N LYS A 345 4.73 -20.67 17.36
CA LYS A 345 5.05 -20.43 18.77
C LYS A 345 6.38 -19.72 18.96
N GLU A 346 7.42 -20.11 18.24
CA GLU A 346 8.76 -19.53 18.37
C GLU A 346 8.80 -18.10 17.82
N CYS A 347 8.13 -17.85 16.68
CA CYS A 347 7.94 -16.50 16.14
C CYS A 347 7.16 -15.61 17.11
N VAL A 348 5.99 -16.03 17.60
CA VAL A 348 5.16 -15.23 18.52
C VAL A 348 5.92 -14.91 19.81
N GLN A 349 6.67 -15.88 20.36
CA GLN A 349 7.54 -15.60 21.52
C GLN A 349 8.62 -14.56 21.20
N ALA A 350 9.28 -14.65 20.04
CA ALA A 350 10.30 -13.67 19.65
C ALA A 350 9.70 -12.25 19.43
N ILE A 351 8.46 -12.14 18.94
CA ILE A 351 7.72 -10.86 18.84
C ILE A 351 7.46 -10.29 20.25
N ILE A 352 7.00 -11.13 21.18
CA ILE A 352 6.75 -10.73 22.58
C ILE A 352 8.06 -10.28 23.25
N ASP A 353 9.13 -11.08 23.14
CA ASP A 353 10.45 -10.78 23.71
C ASP A 353 11.02 -9.45 23.16
N PHE A 354 10.85 -9.19 21.85
CA PHE A 354 11.22 -7.91 21.24
C PHE A 354 10.38 -6.76 21.83
N SER A 355 9.06 -6.93 21.93
CA SER A 355 8.15 -5.92 22.49
C SER A 355 8.48 -5.57 23.95
N GLU A 356 8.99 -6.54 24.73
CA GLU A 356 9.48 -6.31 26.09
C GLU A 356 10.86 -5.67 26.14
N SER A 357 11.67 -5.79 25.07
CA SER A 357 13.00 -5.22 25.00
C SER A 357 12.96 -3.71 24.75
N VAL A 358 12.04 -3.24 23.90
CA VAL A 358 11.87 -1.81 23.55
C VAL A 358 11.09 -1.00 24.59
N LYS A 359 10.40 -1.66 25.54
CA LYS A 359 9.72 -1.00 26.67
C LYS A 359 10.64 -0.67 27.86
N LYS A 360 11.92 -1.03 27.81
CA LYS A 360 12.90 -0.93 28.92
C LYS A 360 13.87 0.23 28.72
#